data_AF-A0A4Q3RXQ6-F1
#
_entry.id   AF-A0A4Q3RXQ6-F1
#
_cell.length_a   1.000
_cell.length_b   1.000
_cell.length_c   1.000
_cell.angle_alpha   90.00
_cell.angle_beta   90.00
_cell.angle_gamma   90.00
#
_symmetry.space_group_name_H-M   'P 1'
#
loop_
_entity.id
_entity.type
_entity.pdbx_description
1 polymer ?
#
loop_
_entity_poly.entity_id
_entity_poly.type
_entity_poly.pdbx_seq_one_letter_code
_entity_poly.pdbx_strand_id
1 'polypeptide(L)'
;MAKPPKTTKTAKVPQGLPDRDTLIAFLRDAGEAGKADIARHFGLKGADRRALREMLRELEAKGDLGKRGRRGFAEAGALPPVGVAEVVERDTDGDLFVRLSKGGDDAPLARLAPDAAEKTAGAPGLGDKLLVRYERLENGEVEARVIKRLGQSAHKVLGVVRRVRREIRVEPVDRKSRDTLLLSEHDGRDLKDGDLV
;
A
#
# COMPACT_ATOMS: atom_id res chain seq x y z
N MET A 1 44.18 1.73 -34.98
CA MET A 1 42.72 1.86 -35.14
C MET A 1 42.03 0.81 -34.27
N ALA A 2 41.60 1.18 -33.06
CA ALA A 2 40.97 0.25 -32.12
C ALA A 2 39.47 0.13 -32.44
N LYS A 3 39.00 -1.11 -32.65
CA LYS A 3 37.61 -1.44 -32.95
C LYS A 3 36.78 -1.30 -31.67
N PRO A 4 35.67 -0.54 -31.65
CA PRO A 4 34.86 -0.40 -30.44
C PRO A 4 34.16 -1.72 -30.08
N PRO A 5 33.92 -1.99 -28.78
CA PRO A 5 33.33 -3.25 -28.32
C PRO A 5 31.86 -3.37 -28.73
N LYS A 6 31.46 -4.59 -29.09
CA LYS A 6 30.11 -4.95 -29.53
C LYS A 6 29.08 -4.67 -28.44
N THR A 7 28.03 -3.96 -28.80
CA THR A 7 26.85 -3.72 -27.96
C THR A 7 26.18 -5.05 -27.58
N THR A 8 25.97 -5.25 -26.29
CA THR A 8 25.21 -6.38 -25.74
C THR A 8 23.78 -6.30 -26.25
N LYS A 9 23.34 -7.31 -27.02
CA LYS A 9 21.96 -7.44 -27.50
C LYS A 9 21.02 -7.47 -26.30
N THR A 10 20.18 -6.45 -26.14
CA THR A 10 18.99 -6.50 -25.30
C THR A 10 18.14 -7.68 -25.75
N ALA A 11 17.92 -8.64 -24.86
CA ALA A 11 17.06 -9.79 -25.12
C ALA A 11 15.67 -9.28 -25.52
N LYS A 12 15.18 -9.70 -26.70
CA LYS A 12 13.80 -9.40 -27.13
C LYS A 12 12.85 -9.96 -26.08
N VAL A 13 12.05 -9.10 -25.46
CA VAL A 13 10.93 -9.53 -24.63
C VAL A 13 10.06 -10.46 -25.49
N PRO A 14 9.80 -11.71 -25.07
CA PRO A 14 8.94 -12.61 -25.83
C PRO A 14 7.56 -11.96 -25.97
N GLN A 15 7.11 -11.80 -27.21
CA GLN A 15 5.75 -11.34 -27.49
C GLN A 15 4.80 -12.52 -27.36
N GLY A 16 3.77 -12.39 -26.53
CA GLY A 16 2.86 -13.49 -26.21
C GLY A 16 2.68 -13.67 -24.69
N LEU A 17 1.82 -14.60 -24.31
CA LEU A 17 1.52 -14.88 -22.90
C LEU A 17 2.83 -15.25 -22.15
N PRO A 18 3.23 -14.49 -21.12
CA PRO A 18 4.44 -14.80 -20.38
C PRO A 18 4.29 -16.04 -19.50
N ASP A 19 5.38 -16.76 -19.26
CA ASP A 19 5.44 -17.80 -18.24
C ASP A 19 5.41 -17.20 -16.82
N ARG A 20 5.06 -18.01 -15.81
CA ARG A 20 5.01 -17.62 -14.40
C ARG A 20 6.27 -16.89 -13.93
N ASP A 21 7.44 -17.47 -14.20
CA ASP A 21 8.71 -16.92 -13.75
C ASP A 21 9.04 -15.59 -14.45
N THR A 22 8.66 -15.46 -15.73
CA THR A 22 8.84 -14.22 -16.51
C THR A 22 7.94 -13.11 -15.98
N LEU A 23 6.70 -13.45 -15.60
CA LEU A 23 5.77 -12.50 -15.01
C LEU A 23 6.23 -12.01 -13.63
N ILE A 24 6.73 -12.91 -12.79
CA ILE A 24 7.27 -12.56 -11.46
C ILE A 24 8.52 -11.69 -11.62
N ALA A 25 9.44 -12.04 -12.52
CA ALA A 25 10.63 -11.23 -12.80
C ALA A 25 10.26 -9.81 -13.29
N PHE A 26 9.27 -9.70 -14.18
CA PHE A 26 8.75 -8.40 -14.62
C PHE A 26 8.16 -7.59 -13.47
N LEU A 27 7.36 -8.22 -12.59
CA LEU A 27 6.78 -7.54 -11.43
C LEU A 27 7.83 -7.14 -10.39
N ARG A 28 8.91 -7.90 -10.27
CA ARG A 28 10.04 -7.56 -9.41
C ARG A 28 10.79 -6.33 -9.91
N ASP A 29 11.03 -6.26 -11.23
CA ASP A 29 11.71 -5.12 -11.86
C ASP A 29 10.82 -3.85 -11.90
N ALA A 30 9.54 -4.02 -12.26
CA ALA A 30 8.57 -2.93 -12.27
C ALA A 30 8.11 -2.49 -10.87
N GLY A 31 8.29 -3.35 -9.86
CA GLY A 31 7.82 -3.18 -8.48
C GLY A 31 6.31 -3.34 -8.29
N GLU A 32 5.49 -2.71 -9.14
CA GLU A 32 4.03 -2.85 -9.18
C GLU A 32 3.55 -2.66 -10.62
N ALA A 33 2.70 -3.56 -11.13
CA ALA A 33 2.09 -3.38 -12.44
C ALA A 33 0.61 -3.76 -12.46
N GLY A 34 -0.18 -3.01 -13.24
CA GLY A 34 -1.58 -3.36 -13.49
C GLY A 34 -1.74 -4.33 -14.66
N LYS A 35 -2.92 -4.97 -14.75
CA LYS A 35 -3.25 -5.90 -15.85
C LYS A 35 -3.06 -5.28 -17.23
N ALA A 36 -3.38 -3.99 -17.37
CA ALA A 36 -3.24 -3.25 -18.63
C ALA A 36 -1.78 -2.97 -18.98
N ASP A 37 -0.93 -2.73 -17.99
CA ASP A 37 0.49 -2.44 -18.18
C ASP A 37 1.24 -3.73 -18.52
N ILE A 38 0.95 -4.82 -17.82
CA ILE A 38 1.44 -6.17 -18.15
C ILE A 38 1.05 -6.53 -19.59
N ALA A 39 -0.22 -6.36 -19.96
CA ALA A 39 -0.69 -6.64 -21.32
C ALA A 39 -0.01 -5.76 -22.38
N ARG A 40 0.27 -4.49 -22.08
CA ARG A 40 1.00 -3.60 -23.00
C ARG A 40 2.47 -4.00 -23.15
N HIS A 41 3.14 -4.36 -22.05
CA HIS A 41 4.54 -4.77 -22.04
C HIS A 41 4.78 -6.04 -22.87
N PHE A 42 3.92 -7.05 -22.72
CA PHE A 42 4.02 -8.32 -23.46
C PHE A 42 3.29 -8.33 -24.82
N GLY A 43 2.67 -7.21 -25.22
CA GLY A 43 1.97 -7.10 -26.50
C GLY A 43 0.68 -7.93 -26.61
N LEU A 44 0.05 -8.28 -25.48
CA LEU A 44 -1.08 -9.21 -25.43
C LEU A 44 -2.37 -8.62 -26.02
N LYS A 45 -3.04 -9.41 -26.88
CA LYS A 45 -4.31 -9.03 -27.54
C LYS A 45 -5.37 -10.10 -27.32
N GLY A 46 -6.65 -9.71 -27.36
CA GLY A 46 -7.79 -10.63 -27.40
C GLY A 46 -7.74 -11.77 -26.37
N ALA A 47 -7.56 -13.00 -26.87
CA ALA A 47 -7.50 -14.23 -26.08
C ALA A 47 -6.37 -14.25 -25.05
N ASP A 48 -5.19 -13.71 -25.37
CA ASP A 48 -4.05 -13.69 -24.45
C ASP A 48 -4.32 -12.84 -23.21
N ARG A 49 -5.14 -11.77 -23.35
CA ARG A 49 -5.57 -10.95 -22.21
C ARG A 49 -6.53 -11.69 -21.29
N ARG A 50 -7.25 -12.70 -21.80
CA ARG A 50 -8.10 -13.56 -20.97
C ARG A 50 -7.24 -14.58 -20.23
N ALA A 51 -6.34 -15.25 -20.93
CA ALA A 51 -5.38 -16.18 -20.35
C ALA A 51 -4.52 -15.52 -19.25
N LEU A 52 -4.03 -14.29 -19.47
CA LEU A 52 -3.32 -13.54 -18.43
C LEU A 52 -4.16 -13.29 -17.17
N ARG A 53 -5.48 -13.04 -17.32
CA ARG A 53 -6.35 -12.82 -16.14
C ARG A 53 -6.55 -14.09 -15.34
N GLU A 54 -6.66 -15.23 -16.01
CA GLU A 54 -6.79 -16.54 -15.37
C GLU A 54 -5.49 -16.89 -14.65
N MET A 55 -4.34 -16.74 -15.32
CA MET A 55 -3.02 -16.91 -14.72
C MET A 55 -2.80 -16.02 -13.49
N LEU A 56 -3.12 -14.72 -13.57
CA LEU A 56 -2.99 -13.82 -12.42
C LEU A 56 -3.86 -14.24 -11.23
N ARG A 57 -5.07 -14.76 -11.49
CA ARG A 57 -5.97 -15.25 -10.42
C ARG A 57 -5.43 -16.52 -9.78
N GLU A 58 -4.87 -17.44 -10.57
CA GLU A 58 -4.26 -18.66 -10.04
C GLU A 58 -3.01 -18.37 -9.21
N LEU A 59 -2.15 -17.46 -9.66
CA LEU A 59 -0.95 -17.05 -8.93
C LEU A 59 -1.29 -16.30 -7.64
N GLU A 60 -2.34 -15.49 -7.66
CA GLU A 60 -2.88 -14.85 -6.45
C GLU A 60 -3.41 -15.91 -5.47
N ALA A 61 -4.18 -16.90 -5.96
CA ALA A 61 -4.72 -17.98 -5.13
C ALA A 61 -3.63 -18.89 -4.53
N LYS A 62 -2.51 -19.05 -5.24
CA LYS A 62 -1.32 -19.77 -4.75
C LYS A 62 -0.47 -18.94 -3.78
N GLY A 63 -0.74 -17.63 -3.65
CA GLY A 63 0.02 -16.72 -2.81
C GLY A 63 1.35 -16.27 -3.40
N ASP A 64 1.57 -16.44 -4.71
CA ASP A 64 2.79 -15.97 -5.39
C ASP A 64 2.76 -14.47 -5.70
N LEU A 65 1.55 -13.90 -5.78
CA LEU A 65 1.32 -12.49 -6.08
C LEU A 65 0.51 -11.82 -4.98
N GLY A 66 1.01 -10.69 -4.52
CA GLY A 66 0.29 -9.78 -3.64
C GLY A 66 -0.45 -8.72 -4.44
N LYS A 67 -1.67 -8.38 -4.01
CA LYS A 67 -2.39 -7.21 -4.52
C LYS A 67 -1.78 -5.93 -3.96
N ARG A 68 -1.54 -4.96 -4.84
CA ARG A 68 -1.17 -3.58 -4.50
C ARG A 68 -2.31 -2.65 -4.95
N GLY A 69 -3.11 -2.22 -4.00
CA GLY A 69 -4.27 -1.35 -4.22
C GLY A 69 -5.36 -2.00 -5.09
N ARG A 70 -6.15 -1.16 -5.79
CA ARG A 70 -7.31 -1.63 -6.56
C ARG A 70 -6.96 -2.33 -7.88
N ARG A 71 -5.75 -2.12 -8.42
CA ARG A 71 -5.40 -2.54 -9.79
C ARG A 71 -3.99 -3.10 -9.96
N GLY A 72 -3.09 -2.91 -8.99
CA GLY A 72 -1.70 -3.32 -9.08
C GLY A 72 -1.47 -4.72 -8.53
N PHE A 73 -0.52 -5.43 -9.12
CA PHE A 73 0.04 -6.69 -8.64
C PHE A 73 1.52 -6.49 -8.38
N ALA A 74 2.04 -7.18 -7.36
CA ALA A 74 3.46 -7.29 -7.08
C ALA A 74 3.76 -8.75 -6.68
N GLU A 75 5.03 -9.12 -6.68
CA GLU A 75 5.46 -10.38 -6.08
C GLU A 75 5.04 -10.44 -4.61
N ALA A 76 4.55 -11.59 -4.16
CA ALA A 76 4.13 -11.78 -2.77
C ALA A 76 5.29 -11.51 -1.81
N GLY A 77 5.02 -10.77 -0.75
CA GLY A 77 6.04 -10.37 0.22
C GLY A 77 7.07 -9.34 -0.29
N ALA A 78 7.06 -8.99 -1.58
CA ALA A 78 7.91 -7.91 -2.06
C ALA A 78 7.39 -6.57 -1.53
N LEU A 79 8.30 -5.72 -1.07
CA LEU A 79 8.04 -4.35 -0.66
C LEU A 79 8.64 -3.41 -1.71
N PRO A 80 7.96 -2.29 -2.06
CA PRO A 80 8.53 -1.34 -3.00
C PRO A 80 9.73 -0.65 -2.33
N PRO A 81 10.70 -0.11 -3.08
CA PRO A 81 11.82 0.61 -2.48
C PRO A 81 11.37 1.82 -1.65
N VAL A 82 10.29 2.49 -2.06
CA VAL A 82 9.65 3.57 -1.29
C VAL A 82 8.13 3.39 -1.34
N GLY A 83 7.46 3.60 -0.21
CA GLY A 83 6.00 3.50 -0.14
C GLY A 83 5.42 4.22 1.07
N VAL A 84 4.10 4.45 1.02
CA VAL A 84 3.36 4.91 2.19
C VAL A 84 3.04 3.70 3.06
N ALA A 85 3.53 3.72 4.29
CA ALA A 85 3.28 2.72 5.30
C ALA A 85 2.44 3.30 6.44
N GLU A 86 1.74 2.43 7.15
CA GLU A 86 0.95 2.74 8.32
C GLU A 86 1.51 1.99 9.51
N VAL A 87 1.67 2.66 10.64
CA VAL A 87 2.12 2.03 11.90
C VAL A 87 0.95 1.20 12.44
N VAL A 88 1.12 -0.12 12.51
CA VAL A 88 0.02 -1.03 12.86
C VAL A 88 0.22 -1.72 14.21
N GLU A 89 1.47 -1.89 14.62
CA GLU A 89 1.80 -2.64 15.84
C GLU A 89 3.01 -2.01 16.53
N ARG A 90 3.05 -2.17 17.85
CA ARG A 90 4.15 -1.78 18.71
C ARG A 90 4.46 -2.94 19.64
N ASP A 91 5.71 -3.36 19.67
CA ASP A 91 6.16 -4.43 20.54
C ASP A 91 6.38 -3.94 21.99
N THR A 92 6.54 -4.88 22.92
CA THR A 92 6.80 -4.60 24.35
C THR A 92 8.11 -3.83 24.56
N ASP A 93 9.08 -4.04 23.68
CA ASP A 93 10.37 -3.33 23.69
C ASP A 93 10.29 -1.91 23.09
N GLY A 94 9.13 -1.55 22.53
CA GLY A 94 8.85 -0.23 21.98
C GLY A 94 9.12 -0.10 20.48
N ASP A 95 9.58 -1.16 19.82
CA ASP A 95 9.75 -1.21 18.36
C ASP A 95 8.40 -1.08 17.64
N LEU A 96 8.38 -0.30 16.57
CA LEU A 96 7.19 -0.07 15.75
C LEU A 96 7.25 -0.92 14.49
N PHE A 97 6.12 -1.53 14.14
CA PHE A 97 5.95 -2.25 12.88
C PHE A 97 5.02 -1.48 11.96
N VAL A 98 5.43 -1.38 10.70
CA VAL A 98 4.67 -0.70 9.67
C VAL A 98 4.22 -1.66 8.58
N ARG A 99 3.02 -1.41 8.07
CA ARG A 99 2.42 -2.13 6.95
C ARG A 99 2.28 -1.20 5.75
N LEU A 100 2.58 -1.69 4.55
CA LEU A 100 2.37 -0.91 3.34
C LEU A 100 0.88 -0.59 3.14
N SER A 101 0.51 0.69 3.15
CA SER A 101 -0.90 1.13 3.08
C SER A 101 -1.62 0.70 1.80
N LYS A 102 -0.89 0.45 0.70
CA LYS A 102 -1.46 -0.06 -0.55
C LYS A 102 -1.67 -1.57 -0.55
N GLY A 103 -0.96 -2.34 0.27
CA GLY A 103 -1.02 -3.80 0.24
C GLY A 103 -2.24 -4.39 0.96
N GLY A 104 -3.01 -3.57 1.68
CA GLY A 104 -4.11 -4.06 2.54
C GLY A 104 -3.57 -4.85 3.72
N ASP A 105 -4.42 -5.71 4.30
CA ASP A 105 -4.07 -6.50 5.50
C ASP A 105 -3.08 -7.63 5.23
N ASP A 106 -2.98 -8.09 3.98
CA ASP A 106 -2.07 -9.16 3.55
C ASP A 106 -0.65 -8.65 3.22
N ALA A 107 -0.39 -7.36 3.40
CA ALA A 107 0.94 -6.80 3.14
C ALA A 107 1.93 -7.23 4.23
N PRO A 108 3.19 -7.55 3.86
CA PRO A 108 4.21 -7.91 4.85
C PRO A 108 4.48 -6.76 5.81
N LEU A 109 4.70 -7.11 7.08
CA LEU A 109 5.13 -6.17 8.11
C LEU A 109 6.63 -5.93 7.99
N ALA A 110 7.04 -4.68 8.14
CA ALA A 110 8.44 -4.27 8.21
C ALA A 110 8.70 -3.56 9.53
N ARG A 111 9.85 -3.80 10.15
CA ARG A 111 10.25 -3.08 11.36
C ARG A 111 10.62 -1.65 10.99
N LEU A 112 10.06 -0.67 11.70
CA LEU A 112 10.40 0.73 11.53
C LEU A 112 11.77 0.96 12.17
N ALA A 113 12.73 1.41 11.37
CA ALA A 113 14.05 1.76 11.89
C ALA A 113 13.92 2.95 12.85
N PRO A 114 14.61 2.93 14.00
CA PRO A 114 14.65 4.06 14.92
C PRO A 114 15.25 5.26 14.18
N ASP A 115 14.48 6.34 14.11
CA ASP A 115 14.88 7.52 13.36
C ASP A 115 15.83 8.36 14.24
N ALA A 116 17.05 8.62 13.78
CA ALA A 116 17.98 9.48 14.53
C ALA A 116 17.43 10.92 14.72
N ALA A 117 16.43 11.31 13.90
CA ALA A 117 15.69 12.55 14.00
C ALA A 117 14.57 12.54 15.06
N GLU A 118 14.36 11.44 15.80
CA GLU A 118 13.37 11.29 16.88
C GLU A 118 13.40 12.45 17.89
N LYS A 119 14.58 13.03 18.13
CA LYS A 119 14.77 14.10 19.11
C LYS A 119 13.96 15.37 18.83
N THR A 120 13.50 15.59 17.59
CA THR A 120 12.88 16.87 17.19
C THR A 120 11.41 16.74 16.79
N ALA A 121 10.92 15.54 16.45
CA ALA A 121 9.58 15.36 15.86
C ALA A 121 8.62 14.47 16.67
N GLY A 122 9.03 13.96 17.84
CA GLY A 122 8.24 13.01 18.66
C GLY A 122 8.23 11.59 18.07
N ALA A 123 7.78 10.58 18.80
CA ALA A 123 7.68 9.20 18.28
C ALA A 123 6.40 9.03 17.42
N PRO A 124 6.43 8.29 16.29
CA PRO A 124 5.22 7.94 15.55
C PRO A 124 4.22 7.15 16.41
N GLY A 125 2.94 7.47 16.30
CA GLY A 125 1.86 6.75 16.97
C GLY A 125 1.34 5.57 16.15
N LEU A 126 0.64 4.64 16.82
CA LEU A 126 -0.19 3.64 16.15
C LEU A 126 -1.23 4.34 15.26
N GLY A 127 -1.38 3.90 14.01
CA GLY A 127 -2.25 4.50 13.00
C GLY A 127 -1.63 5.66 12.20
N ASP A 128 -0.40 6.07 12.50
CA ASP A 128 0.28 7.11 11.73
C ASP A 128 0.65 6.62 10.34
N LYS A 129 0.41 7.44 9.31
CA LYS A 129 0.91 7.22 7.96
C LYS A 129 2.25 7.90 7.76
N LEU A 130 3.19 7.14 7.21
CA LEU A 130 4.58 7.52 7.01
C LEU A 130 4.98 7.21 5.56
N LEU A 131 5.70 8.12 4.92
CA LEU A 131 6.45 7.81 3.71
C LEU A 131 7.77 7.18 4.15
N VAL A 132 7.97 5.91 3.81
CA VAL A 132 9.14 5.14 4.22
C VAL A 132 9.89 4.59 3.01
N ARG A 133 11.20 4.43 3.17
CA ARG A 133 12.06 3.64 2.30
C ARG A 133 12.21 2.25 2.90
N TYR A 134 12.00 1.21 2.12
CA TYR A 134 12.26 -0.15 2.56
C TYR A 134 13.67 -0.57 2.16
N GLU A 135 14.45 -1.02 3.14
CA GLU A 135 15.81 -1.50 2.95
C GLU A 135 15.89 -2.93 3.48
N ARG A 136 16.39 -3.84 2.64
CA ARG A 136 16.65 -5.22 3.06
C ARG A 136 18.03 -5.28 3.68
N LEU A 137 18.09 -5.66 4.94
CA LEU A 137 19.31 -5.83 5.72
C LEU A 137 20.05 -7.12 5.30
N GLU A 138 21.33 -7.22 5.69
CA GLU A 138 22.18 -8.38 5.41
C GLU A 138 21.66 -9.68 6.04
N ASN A 139 20.90 -9.58 7.13
CA ASN A 139 20.21 -10.69 7.79
C ASN A 139 18.94 -11.16 7.04
N GLY A 140 18.57 -10.49 5.94
CA GLY A 140 17.37 -10.78 5.14
C GLY A 140 16.09 -10.11 5.63
N GLU A 141 16.12 -9.45 6.80
CA GLU A 141 14.99 -8.68 7.32
C GLU A 141 14.78 -7.40 6.50
N VAL A 142 13.54 -6.91 6.49
CA VAL A 142 13.20 -5.65 5.84
C VAL A 142 12.95 -4.59 6.90
N GLU A 143 13.77 -3.56 6.90
CA GLU A 143 13.56 -2.35 7.69
C GLU A 143 12.90 -1.26 6.85
N ALA A 144 12.04 -0.47 7.50
CA ALA A 144 11.46 0.73 6.94
C ALA A 144 12.11 1.96 7.56
N ARG A 145 12.83 2.77 6.77
CA ARG A 145 13.37 4.07 7.19
C ARG A 145 12.39 5.19 6.87
N VAL A 146 12.07 6.04 7.84
CA VAL A 146 11.18 7.18 7.63
C VAL A 146 11.84 8.21 6.72
N ILE A 147 11.15 8.60 5.64
CA ILE A 147 11.53 9.75 4.80
C ILE A 147 10.75 10.97 5.27
N LYS A 148 9.43 10.82 5.44
CA LYS A 148 8.53 11.93 5.80
C LYS A 148 7.31 11.40 6.53
N ARG A 149 6.86 12.12 7.56
CA ARG A 149 5.60 11.83 8.25
C ARG A 149 4.44 12.47 7.49
N LEU A 150 3.39 11.70 7.26
CA LEU A 150 2.16 12.18 6.62
C LEU A 150 1.05 12.47 7.64
N GLY A 151 1.24 12.06 8.90
CA GLY A 151 0.29 12.22 9.99
C GLY A 151 -0.67 11.04 10.12
N GLN A 152 -1.60 11.12 11.07
CA GLN A 152 -2.66 10.12 11.20
C GLN A 152 -3.59 10.17 10.00
N SER A 153 -3.93 9.00 9.44
CA SER A 153 -5.13 8.98 8.61
C SER A 153 -6.32 9.19 9.52
N ALA A 154 -6.99 10.33 9.37
CA ALA A 154 -8.28 10.55 9.98
C ALA A 154 -9.14 9.31 9.75
N HIS A 155 -9.45 8.59 10.82
CA HIS A 155 -10.35 7.44 10.75
C HIS A 155 -11.65 7.95 10.14
N LYS A 156 -11.97 7.49 8.94
CA LYS A 156 -13.25 7.81 8.32
C LYS A 156 -14.30 6.99 9.04
N VAL A 157 -15.04 7.65 9.92
CA VAL A 157 -16.14 7.05 10.67
C VAL A 157 -17.43 7.38 9.94
N LEU A 158 -18.16 6.34 9.54
CA LEU A 158 -19.54 6.51 9.05
C LEU A 158 -20.44 6.68 10.26
N GLY A 159 -21.27 7.73 10.27
CA GLY A 159 -22.15 8.01 11.38
C GLY A 159 -23.40 8.76 10.99
N VAL A 160 -24.36 8.79 11.91
CA VAL A 160 -25.61 9.52 11.76
C VAL A 160 -25.47 10.85 12.50
N VAL A 161 -25.81 11.93 11.81
CA VAL A 161 -25.84 13.26 12.40
C VAL A 161 -26.99 13.36 13.39
N ARG A 162 -26.67 13.72 14.63
CA ARG A 162 -27.61 14.07 15.69
C ARG A 162 -27.46 15.52 16.10
N ARG A 163 -28.54 16.28 16.04
CA ARG A 163 -28.58 17.66 16.51
C ARG A 163 -29.25 17.73 17.87
N VAL A 164 -28.45 18.01 18.90
CA VAL A 164 -28.96 18.21 20.27
C VAL A 164 -28.66 19.65 20.69
N ARG A 165 -29.72 20.47 20.80
CA ARG A 165 -29.63 21.89 21.12
C ARG A 165 -28.73 22.67 20.14
N ARG A 166 -27.57 23.14 20.60
CA ARG A 166 -26.57 23.89 19.82
C ARG A 166 -25.40 23.03 19.35
N GLU A 167 -25.42 21.74 19.65
CA GLU A 167 -24.34 20.82 19.29
C GLU A 167 -24.78 19.90 18.17
N ILE A 168 -23.88 19.73 17.20
CA ILE A 168 -24.04 18.79 16.10
C ILE A 168 -23.06 17.66 16.38
N ARG A 169 -23.58 16.45 16.54
CA ARG A 169 -22.80 15.27 16.90
C ARG A 169 -22.95 14.20 15.82
N VAL A 170 -21.92 13.40 15.58
CA VAL A 170 -21.97 12.26 14.68
C VAL A 170 -21.88 11.00 15.52
N GLU A 171 -22.97 10.22 15.52
CA GLU A 171 -23.04 8.94 16.20
C GLU A 171 -22.58 7.84 15.23
N PRO A 172 -21.50 7.11 15.53
CA PRO A 172 -21.02 6.03 14.69
C PRO A 172 -22.07 4.92 14.52
N VAL A 173 -22.20 4.40 13.30
CA VAL A 173 -23.11 3.26 13.03
C VAL A 173 -22.49 1.91 13.39
N ASP A 174 -21.16 1.84 13.49
CA ASP A 174 -20.45 0.62 13.88
C ASP A 174 -20.49 0.43 15.41
N ARG A 175 -20.76 -0.80 15.86
CA ARG A 175 -20.78 -1.16 17.28
C ARG A 175 -19.40 -1.14 17.95
N LYS A 176 -18.33 -1.21 17.15
CA LYS A 176 -16.94 -1.20 17.64
C LYS A 176 -16.45 0.20 17.99
N SER A 177 -16.89 1.22 17.25
CA SER A 177 -16.56 2.62 17.52
C SER A 177 -17.71 3.25 18.28
N ARG A 178 -17.52 3.55 19.57
CA ARG A 178 -18.59 4.16 20.40
C ARG A 178 -18.38 5.66 20.64
N ASP A 179 -17.31 6.21 20.10
CA ASP A 179 -16.95 7.60 20.32
C ASP A 179 -17.80 8.51 19.44
N THR A 180 -18.51 9.43 20.10
CA THR A 180 -19.34 10.43 19.42
C THR A 180 -18.46 11.63 19.03
N LEU A 181 -18.52 12.02 17.76
CA LEU A 181 -17.73 13.15 17.25
C LEU A 181 -18.55 14.43 17.29
N LEU A 182 -17.98 15.53 17.78
CA LEU A 182 -18.59 16.86 17.72
C LEU A 182 -18.17 17.56 16.44
N LEU A 183 -19.15 18.01 15.66
CA LEU A 183 -18.92 18.83 14.48
C LEU A 183 -18.90 20.31 14.85
N SER A 184 -18.04 21.07 14.17
CA SER A 184 -18.07 22.53 14.25
C SER A 184 -19.38 23.07 13.63
N GLU A 185 -19.80 24.26 14.04
CA GLU A 185 -20.98 24.91 13.44
C GLU A 185 -20.82 25.14 11.93
N HIS A 186 -19.59 25.33 11.46
CA HIS A 186 -19.28 25.52 10.05
C HIS A 186 -19.50 24.23 9.26
N ASP A 187 -18.93 23.11 9.72
CA ASP A 187 -18.98 21.83 9.01
C ASP A 187 -20.35 21.15 9.11
N GLY A 188 -21.09 21.45 10.18
CA GLY A 188 -22.43 20.94 10.39
C GLY A 188 -23.55 21.78 9.77
N ARG A 189 -23.29 22.97 9.21
CA ARG A 189 -24.34 23.92 8.80
C ARG A 189 -25.38 23.32 7.83
N ASP A 190 -24.91 22.53 6.87
CA ASP A 190 -25.77 21.98 5.80
C ASP A 190 -26.32 20.57 6.13
N LEU A 191 -25.92 19.99 7.26
CA LEU A 191 -26.31 18.64 7.67
C LEU A 191 -27.61 18.66 8.51
N LYS A 192 -28.54 17.76 8.20
CA LYS A 192 -29.81 17.61 8.95
C LYS A 192 -29.70 16.49 9.99
N ASP A 193 -30.59 16.52 10.96
CA ASP A 193 -30.73 15.41 11.90
C ASP A 193 -31.14 14.14 11.13
N GLY A 194 -30.41 13.06 11.34
CA GLY A 194 -30.61 11.79 10.63
C GLY A 194 -29.80 11.61 9.36
N ASP A 195 -29.03 12.61 8.90
CA ASP A 195 -28.16 12.45 7.74
C ASP A 195 -27.01 11.48 8.01
N LEU A 196 -26.68 10.66 7.02
CA LEU A 196 -25.57 9.72 7.07
C LEU A 196 -24.32 10.36 6.45
N VAL A 197 -23.23 10.45 7.22
CA VAL A 197 -21.97 11.10 6.85
C VAL A 197 -20.76 10.21 7.09
#